data_AF-A0A009YUZ5-F1
#
_entry.id   AF-A0A009YUZ5-F1
#
_cell.length_a   1.000
_cell.length_b   1.000
_cell.length_c   1.000
_cell.angle_alpha   90.00
_cell.angle_beta   90.00
_cell.angle_gamma   90.00
#
_symmetry.space_group_name_H-M   'P 1'
#
loop_
_entity.id
_entity.type
_entity.pdbx_description
1 polymer ?
#
loop_
_entity_poly.entity_id
_entity_poly.type
_entity_poly.pdbx_seq_one_letter_code
_entity_poly.pdbx_strand_id
1 'polypeptide(L)'
;MGITTLTAARIYAVGEDVQLPIDQLPGSSFVRTFSKDAQVTDSAPSMGAYMTGVKMKNEVISMQTGTIAVELNQTGNHQCGTNPQNQNKQDTQTLLELAKARGWGTGVVTTTRITNATPASTYAHICHRDAENDIASPLVPSSQGDIYQRYNVKLKDEVDVILGGGKRQFLPKDKGGERID
;
A
#
# COMPACT_ATOMS: atom_id res chain seq x y z
N MET A 1 -11.03 -7.34 -7.08
CA MET A 1 -12.14 -7.63 -8.01
C MET A 1 -12.13 -9.12 -8.31
N GLY A 2 -13.16 -9.87 -7.90
CA GLY A 2 -13.26 -11.31 -8.17
C GLY A 2 -13.88 -11.61 -9.54
N ILE A 3 -13.88 -12.89 -9.93
CA ILE A 3 -14.42 -13.34 -11.24
C ILE A 3 -15.92 -13.04 -11.34
N THR A 4 -16.68 -13.24 -10.27
CA THR A 4 -18.12 -12.94 -10.22
C THR A 4 -18.38 -11.44 -10.40
N THR A 5 -17.58 -10.59 -9.75
CA THR A 5 -17.64 -9.13 -9.92
C THR A 5 -17.32 -8.72 -11.36
N LEU A 6 -16.31 -9.34 -11.98
CA LEU A 6 -15.92 -9.05 -13.36
C LEU A 6 -17.05 -9.38 -14.34
N THR A 7 -17.64 -10.58 -14.24
CA THR A 7 -18.78 -10.97 -15.08
C THR A 7 -19.98 -10.06 -14.88
N ALA A 8 -20.34 -9.75 -13.62
CA ALA A 8 -21.43 -8.82 -13.33
C ALA A 8 -21.18 -7.43 -13.92
N ALA A 9 -19.95 -6.92 -13.82
CA ALA A 9 -19.57 -5.63 -14.41
C ALA A 9 -19.64 -5.64 -15.95
N ARG A 10 -19.26 -6.75 -16.60
CA ARG A 10 -19.39 -6.92 -18.06
C ARG A 10 -20.85 -6.84 -18.49
N ILE A 11 -21.70 -7.66 -17.87
CA ILE A 11 -23.14 -7.68 -18.18
C ILE A 11 -23.76 -6.30 -17.99
N TYR A 12 -23.44 -5.64 -16.87
CA TYR A 12 -23.93 -4.30 -16.58
C TYR A 12 -23.47 -3.25 -17.61
N ALA A 13 -22.19 -3.27 -18.02
CA ALA A 13 -21.62 -2.23 -18.86
C ALA A 13 -21.88 -2.42 -20.36
N VAL A 14 -21.88 -3.67 -20.83
CA VAL A 14 -21.86 -3.99 -22.28
C VAL A 14 -22.73 -5.19 -22.67
N GLY A 15 -23.41 -5.85 -21.72
CA GLY A 15 -24.21 -7.08 -21.97
C GLY A 15 -23.40 -8.37 -21.87
N GLU A 16 -24.05 -9.52 -22.08
CA GLU A 16 -23.46 -10.86 -21.91
C GLU A 16 -22.43 -11.22 -22.99
N ASP A 17 -22.72 -10.84 -24.24
CA ASP A 17 -21.96 -11.29 -25.42
C ASP A 17 -20.75 -10.40 -25.75
N VAL A 18 -20.62 -9.24 -25.09
CA VAL A 18 -19.59 -8.24 -25.39
C VAL A 18 -18.47 -8.28 -24.36
N GLN A 19 -17.23 -8.10 -24.81
CA GLN A 19 -16.02 -8.12 -23.99
C GLN A 19 -15.68 -6.74 -23.41
N LEU A 20 -15.32 -6.68 -22.12
CA LEU A 20 -14.65 -5.52 -21.54
C LEU A 20 -13.21 -5.41 -22.09
N PRO A 21 -12.57 -4.24 -22.04
CA PRO A 21 -11.17 -4.11 -22.45
C PRO A 21 -10.21 -5.10 -21.76
N ILE A 22 -10.47 -5.45 -20.49
CA ILE A 22 -9.66 -6.43 -19.75
C ILE A 22 -9.83 -7.88 -20.28
N ASP A 23 -10.97 -8.20 -20.88
CA ASP A 23 -11.24 -9.52 -21.46
C ASP A 23 -10.49 -9.75 -22.78
N GLN A 24 -10.08 -8.66 -23.43
CA GLN A 24 -9.33 -8.67 -24.70
C GLN A 24 -7.82 -8.85 -24.50
N LEU A 25 -7.34 -8.89 -23.25
CA LEU A 25 -5.93 -9.17 -22.96
C LEU A 25 -5.55 -10.58 -23.46
N PRO A 26 -4.33 -10.77 -24.00
CA PRO A 26 -3.95 -12.01 -24.71
C PRO A 26 -3.80 -13.25 -23.80
N GLY A 27 -3.88 -13.10 -22.47
CA GLY A 27 -3.72 -14.19 -21.54
C GLY A 27 -4.39 -13.91 -20.19
N SER A 28 -4.84 -14.99 -19.56
CA SER A 28 -5.44 -14.99 -18.23
C SER A 28 -4.82 -16.07 -17.36
N SER A 29 -4.72 -15.83 -16.06
CA SER A 29 -4.27 -16.83 -15.09
C SER A 29 -5.03 -16.70 -13.77
N PHE A 30 -5.05 -17.78 -13.00
CA PHE A 30 -5.62 -17.79 -11.66
C PHE A 30 -4.55 -17.47 -10.61
N VAL A 31 -4.91 -16.62 -9.65
CA VAL A 31 -4.01 -16.19 -8.58
C VAL A 31 -4.52 -16.71 -7.24
N ARG A 32 -3.68 -17.41 -6.49
CA ARG A 32 -3.99 -17.88 -5.13
C ARG A 32 -3.70 -16.79 -4.10
N THR A 33 -4.75 -16.17 -3.56
CA THR A 33 -4.68 -14.91 -2.82
C THR A 33 -4.42 -15.02 -1.32
N PHE A 34 -4.46 -16.20 -0.70
CA PHE A 34 -4.25 -16.38 0.75
C PHE A 34 -3.00 -15.62 1.27
N SER A 35 -3.08 -15.02 2.45
CA SER A 35 -1.94 -14.38 3.12
C SER A 35 -1.13 -15.42 3.90
N LYS A 36 -0.10 -15.02 4.65
CA LYS A 36 0.71 -15.97 5.44
C LYS A 36 0.00 -16.55 6.65
N ASP A 37 -1.09 -15.93 7.09
CA ASP A 37 -1.83 -16.29 8.30
C ASP A 37 -3.34 -16.39 8.10
N ALA A 38 -3.87 -16.07 6.91
CA ALA A 38 -5.30 -16.21 6.62
C ALA A 38 -5.58 -16.80 5.24
N GLN A 39 -6.63 -17.62 5.16
CA GLN A 39 -7.19 -18.08 3.89
C GLN A 39 -7.77 -16.91 3.08
N VAL A 40 -8.42 -15.97 3.77
CA VAL A 40 -8.93 -14.71 3.21
C VAL A 40 -7.96 -13.59 3.57
N THR A 41 -7.22 -13.16 2.58
CA THR A 41 -6.27 -12.04 2.67
C THR A 41 -7.01 -10.71 2.74
N ASP A 42 -6.43 -9.71 3.39
CA ASP A 42 -6.87 -8.33 3.27
C ASP A 42 -6.10 -7.59 2.15
N SER A 43 -6.28 -6.27 2.02
CA SER A 43 -5.71 -5.49 0.92
C SER A 43 -4.20 -5.26 1.03
N ALA A 44 -3.66 -5.21 2.26
CA ALA A 44 -2.25 -4.91 2.51
C ALA A 44 -1.29 -6.03 2.04
N PRO A 45 -1.39 -7.28 2.53
CA PRO A 45 -0.51 -8.36 2.10
C PRO A 45 -0.81 -8.82 0.66
N SER A 46 -2.01 -8.60 0.13
CA SER A 46 -2.33 -8.95 -1.26
C SER A 46 -1.60 -8.04 -2.24
N MET A 47 -1.76 -6.72 -2.10
CA MET A 47 -1.03 -5.77 -2.94
C MET A 47 0.47 -5.79 -2.65
N GLY A 48 0.87 -5.96 -1.38
CA GLY A 48 2.27 -6.19 -1.00
C GLY A 48 2.89 -7.38 -1.73
N ALA A 49 2.18 -8.51 -1.85
CA ALA A 49 2.65 -9.66 -2.63
C ALA A 49 2.77 -9.35 -4.13
N TYR A 50 1.84 -8.60 -4.72
CA TYR A 50 1.92 -8.19 -6.12
C TYR A 50 3.06 -7.20 -6.40
N MET A 51 3.37 -6.33 -5.44
CA MET A 51 4.41 -5.32 -5.57
C MET A 51 5.80 -5.79 -5.19
N THR A 52 5.93 -6.83 -4.36
CA THR A 52 7.24 -7.25 -3.82
C THR A 52 7.59 -8.69 -4.16
N GLY A 53 6.63 -9.50 -4.61
CA GLY A 53 6.79 -10.94 -4.77
C GLY A 53 6.79 -11.74 -3.46
N VAL A 54 6.57 -11.10 -2.30
CA VAL A 54 6.64 -11.73 -0.99
C VAL A 54 5.27 -11.75 -0.31
N LYS A 55 4.81 -12.93 0.11
CA LYS A 55 3.59 -13.06 0.91
C LYS A 55 3.84 -12.65 2.37
N MET A 56 2.89 -11.90 2.92
CA MET A 56 2.94 -11.27 4.24
C MET A 56 1.74 -11.70 5.08
N LYS A 57 1.76 -11.39 6.37
CA LYS A 57 0.60 -11.54 7.26
C LYS A 57 -0.41 -10.42 6.99
N ASN A 58 -1.68 -10.64 7.35
CA ASN A 58 -2.70 -9.59 7.24
C ASN A 58 -2.26 -8.30 7.95
N GLU A 59 -2.78 -7.18 7.46
CA GLU A 59 -2.50 -5.81 7.93
C GLU A 59 -1.09 -5.28 7.63
N VAL A 60 -0.12 -6.14 7.28
CA VAL A 60 1.27 -5.73 7.01
C VAL A 60 1.44 -5.23 5.58
N ILE A 61 2.10 -4.08 5.43
CA ILE A 61 2.38 -3.42 4.15
C ILE A 61 3.86 -3.59 3.79
N SER A 62 4.13 -4.36 2.75
CA SER A 62 5.44 -4.44 2.06
C SER A 62 6.66 -4.72 2.95
N MET A 63 6.49 -5.52 4.02
CA MET A 63 7.59 -5.95 4.92
C MET A 63 7.85 -7.46 4.80
N GLN A 64 9.01 -7.91 5.25
CA GLN A 64 9.45 -9.30 5.15
C GLN A 64 8.41 -10.29 5.74
N THR A 65 8.35 -11.50 5.17
CA THR A 65 7.52 -12.59 5.69
C THR A 65 7.70 -12.80 7.20
N GLY A 66 6.58 -12.96 7.89
CA GLY A 66 6.53 -13.22 9.33
C GLY A 66 6.55 -11.96 10.19
N THR A 67 6.65 -10.77 9.61
CA THR A 67 6.31 -9.51 10.30
C THR A 67 4.89 -9.62 10.83
N ILE A 68 4.69 -9.15 12.06
CA ILE A 68 3.40 -9.19 12.77
C ILE A 68 2.89 -7.77 12.88
N ALA A 69 1.61 -7.59 12.53
CA ALA A 69 0.92 -6.34 12.76
C ALA A 69 0.75 -6.08 14.25
N VAL A 70 0.99 -4.83 14.65
CA VAL A 70 0.87 -4.37 16.03
C VAL A 70 -0.12 -3.22 16.01
N GLU A 71 -1.04 -3.23 16.97
CA GLU A 71 -1.99 -2.15 17.17
C GLU A 71 -1.29 -0.79 17.23
N LEU A 72 -1.99 0.21 16.74
CA LEU A 72 -1.49 1.58 16.74
C LEU A 72 -1.44 2.12 18.17
N ASN A 73 -0.53 3.07 18.40
CA ASN A 73 -0.56 3.82 19.65
C ASN A 73 -1.81 4.73 19.73
N GLN A 74 -1.99 5.41 20.86
CA GLN A 74 -3.11 6.33 21.08
C GLN A 74 -3.18 7.50 20.08
N THR A 75 -2.07 7.79 19.39
CA THR A 75 -2.01 8.85 18.37
C THR A 75 -2.17 8.32 16.95
N GLY A 76 -2.44 7.02 16.76
CA GLY A 76 -2.60 6.40 15.45
C GLY A 76 -1.30 6.08 14.73
N ASN A 77 -0.16 6.09 15.44
CA ASN A 77 1.14 5.78 14.85
C ASN A 77 1.47 4.29 15.01
N HIS A 78 2.22 3.72 14.06
CA HIS A 78 2.64 2.32 14.15
C HIS A 78 3.62 2.09 15.30
N GLN A 79 3.60 0.86 15.81
CA GLN A 79 4.45 0.42 16.90
C GLN A 79 5.27 -0.80 16.51
N CYS A 80 5.74 -0.87 15.26
CA CYS A 80 6.33 -2.12 14.74
C CYS A 80 7.48 -2.67 15.59
N GLY A 81 8.30 -1.78 16.15
CA GLY A 81 9.45 -2.16 16.98
C GLY A 81 9.11 -2.62 18.41
N THR A 82 7.86 -2.48 18.87
CA THR A 82 7.48 -2.93 20.23
C THR A 82 7.26 -4.43 20.30
N ASN A 83 7.02 -5.09 19.16
CA ASN A 83 6.91 -6.53 19.07
C ASN A 83 8.30 -7.17 18.85
N PRO A 84 8.80 -8.01 19.79
CA PRO A 84 10.12 -8.62 19.68
C PRO A 84 10.33 -9.42 18.37
N GLN A 85 9.28 -10.04 17.84
CA GLN A 85 9.34 -10.81 16.59
C GLN A 85 9.59 -9.94 15.34
N ASN A 86 9.43 -8.61 15.45
CA ASN A 86 9.66 -7.66 14.38
C ASN A 86 11.08 -7.05 14.39
N GLN A 87 11.86 -7.21 15.46
CA GLN A 87 13.12 -6.47 15.66
C GLN A 87 14.16 -6.64 14.53
N ASN A 88 14.09 -7.75 13.77
CA ASN A 88 15.01 -8.04 12.66
C ASN A 88 14.30 -8.11 11.30
N LYS A 89 13.03 -7.70 11.21
CA LYS A 89 12.28 -7.74 9.97
C LYS A 89 12.63 -6.53 9.11
N GLN A 90 12.90 -6.80 7.84
CA GLN A 90 13.28 -5.79 6.87
C GLN A 90 12.13 -5.41 5.96
N ASP A 91 12.25 -4.25 5.33
CA ASP A 91 11.40 -3.82 4.23
C ASP A 91 11.58 -4.74 3.03
N THR A 92 10.51 -5.00 2.28
CA THR A 92 10.59 -5.75 1.02
C THR A 92 10.47 -4.80 -0.14
N GLN A 93 11.48 -4.76 -1.00
CA GLN A 93 11.54 -3.81 -2.10
C GLN A 93 10.34 -3.94 -3.04
N THR A 94 9.72 -2.81 -3.41
CA THR A 94 8.55 -2.77 -4.29
C THR A 94 8.95 -2.60 -5.76
N LEU A 95 8.04 -2.96 -6.67
CA LEU A 95 8.19 -2.69 -8.11
C LEU A 95 8.30 -1.18 -8.41
N LEU A 96 7.66 -0.32 -7.60
CA LEU A 96 7.76 1.14 -7.75
C LEU A 96 9.18 1.63 -7.45
N GLU A 97 9.78 1.13 -6.37
CA GLU A 97 11.16 1.42 -5.99
C GLU A 97 12.15 0.89 -7.02
N LEU A 98 11.91 -0.31 -7.56
CA LEU A 98 12.71 -0.88 -8.64
C LEU A 98 12.62 -0.04 -9.92
N ALA A 99 11.45 0.53 -10.22
CA ALA A 99 11.26 1.43 -11.36
C ALA A 99 12.02 2.76 -11.15
N LYS A 100 11.90 3.41 -9.99
CA LYS A 100 12.70 4.61 -9.65
C LYS A 100 14.20 4.32 -9.66
N ALA A 101 14.63 3.16 -9.15
CA ALA A 101 16.03 2.73 -9.19
C ALA A 101 16.58 2.72 -10.63
N ARG A 102 15.77 2.28 -11.60
CA ARG A 102 16.08 2.27 -13.04
C ARG A 102 15.87 3.60 -13.77
N GLY A 103 15.42 4.65 -13.07
CA GLY A 103 15.17 5.96 -13.66
C GLY A 103 13.89 6.01 -14.51
N TRP A 104 12.93 5.12 -14.25
CA TRP A 104 11.63 5.14 -14.92
C TRP A 104 10.67 6.09 -14.21
N GLY A 105 9.74 6.67 -14.96
CA GLY A 105 8.61 7.39 -14.38
C GLY A 105 7.69 6.42 -13.61
N THR A 106 7.17 6.91 -12.49
CA THR A 106 6.36 6.16 -11.54
C THR A 106 5.13 6.95 -11.14
N GLY A 107 4.05 6.24 -10.83
CA GLY A 107 2.83 6.89 -10.40
C GLY A 107 1.92 5.96 -9.61
N VAL A 108 1.15 6.57 -8.70
CA VAL A 108 0.16 5.91 -7.87
C VAL A 108 -1.16 6.64 -8.05
N VAL A 109 -2.14 5.94 -8.65
CA VAL A 109 -3.48 6.49 -8.93
C VAL A 109 -4.52 5.59 -8.29
N THR A 110 -5.44 6.19 -7.53
CA THR A 110 -6.49 5.45 -6.83
C THR A 110 -7.72 6.32 -6.61
N THR A 111 -8.88 5.68 -6.48
CA THR A 111 -10.11 6.34 -6.00
C THR A 111 -10.22 6.36 -4.48
N THR A 112 -9.33 5.65 -3.77
CA THR A 112 -9.28 5.61 -2.31
C THR A 112 -8.40 6.75 -1.75
N ARG A 113 -8.07 6.70 -0.47
CA ARG A 113 -6.99 7.54 0.08
C ARG A 113 -5.65 7.01 -0.42
N ILE A 114 -4.70 7.89 -0.76
CA ILE A 114 -3.34 7.48 -1.15
C ILE A 114 -2.66 6.66 -0.04
N THR A 115 -3.06 6.88 1.20
CA THR A 115 -2.59 6.18 2.41
C THR A 115 -3.33 4.87 2.71
N ASN A 116 -4.33 4.49 1.91
CA ASN A 116 -4.99 3.19 2.05
C ASN A 116 -4.02 2.05 1.68
N ALA A 117 -4.25 0.85 2.22
CA ALA A 117 -3.39 -0.32 2.03
C ALA A 117 -2.95 -0.57 0.58
N THR A 118 -3.86 -0.58 -0.40
CA THR A 118 -3.51 -0.88 -1.80
C THR A 118 -2.50 0.10 -2.39
N PRO A 119 -2.75 1.43 -2.44
CA PRO A 119 -1.73 2.37 -2.90
C PRO A 119 -0.49 2.37 -1.99
N ALA A 120 -0.64 2.28 -0.67
CA ALA A 120 0.46 2.26 0.28
C ALA A 120 1.45 1.12 0.04
N SER A 121 0.99 -0.09 -0.29
CA SER A 121 1.87 -1.23 -0.61
C SER A 121 2.80 -1.01 -1.81
N THR A 122 2.60 0.06 -2.58
CA THR A 122 3.50 0.41 -3.69
C THR A 122 4.73 1.19 -3.23
N TYR A 123 4.66 1.92 -2.10
CA TYR A 123 5.70 2.89 -1.72
C TYR A 123 6.05 2.91 -0.22
N ALA A 124 5.23 2.33 0.65
CA ALA A 124 5.43 2.36 2.09
C ALA A 124 5.82 0.97 2.62
N HIS A 125 6.50 0.95 3.77
CA HIS A 125 6.80 -0.26 4.53
C HIS A 125 6.37 -0.04 5.98
N ILE A 126 5.31 -0.74 6.40
CA ILE A 126 4.74 -0.55 7.73
C ILE A 126 4.04 -1.83 8.19
N CYS A 127 4.14 -2.16 9.47
CA CYS A 127 3.57 -3.40 9.99
C CYS A 127 2.05 -3.33 10.17
N HIS A 128 1.44 -2.15 10.12
CA HIS A 128 -0.01 -1.99 10.31
C HIS A 128 -0.60 -1.00 9.31
N ARG A 129 -1.59 -1.46 8.53
CA ARG A 129 -2.18 -0.70 7.41
C ARG A 129 -3.01 0.52 7.82
N ASP A 130 -3.47 0.56 9.07
CA ASP A 130 -4.26 1.69 9.58
C ASP A 130 -3.40 2.85 10.09
N ALA A 131 -2.07 2.72 10.10
CA ALA A 131 -1.15 3.79 10.46
C ALA A 131 -1.04 4.85 9.34
N GLU A 132 -2.16 5.39 8.87
CA GLU A 132 -2.24 6.17 7.64
C GLU A 132 -1.39 7.46 7.66
N ASN A 133 -1.17 8.06 8.84
CA ASN A 133 -0.27 9.22 8.97
C ASN A 133 1.21 8.82 8.77
N ASP A 134 1.63 7.67 9.32
CA ASP A 134 2.96 7.13 9.05
C ASP A 134 3.10 6.61 7.61
N ILE A 135 2.01 6.19 6.98
CA ILE A 135 2.01 5.82 5.56
C ILE A 135 2.17 7.06 4.68
N ALA A 136 1.68 8.23 5.09
CA ALA A 136 1.85 9.46 4.33
C ALA A 136 3.31 9.92 4.25
N SER A 137 4.09 9.70 5.32
CA SER A 137 5.44 10.26 5.42
C SER A 137 6.48 9.68 4.45
N PRO A 138 6.44 8.40 4.02
CA PRO A 138 7.21 7.89 2.89
C PRO A 138 7.18 8.72 1.61
N LEU A 139 6.10 9.47 1.36
CA LEU A 139 5.91 10.27 0.15
C LEU A 139 6.39 11.72 0.29
N VAL A 140 6.70 12.17 1.50
CA VAL A 140 7.04 13.56 1.78
C VAL A 140 8.45 13.60 2.35
N PRO A 141 9.43 14.22 1.65
CA PRO A 141 10.74 14.48 2.21
C PRO A 141 10.60 15.24 3.53
N SER A 142 10.94 14.60 4.64
CA SER A 142 10.73 15.18 5.98
C SER A 142 11.69 16.35 6.24
N SER A 143 11.16 17.47 6.75
CA SER A 143 11.94 18.56 7.32
C SER A 143 12.40 18.23 8.74
N GLN A 144 13.43 18.91 9.24
CA GLN A 144 13.85 18.78 10.64
C GLN A 144 12.66 19.05 11.59
N GLY A 145 12.40 18.13 12.53
CA GLY A 145 11.35 18.26 13.55
C GLY A 145 10.06 17.50 13.28
N ASP A 146 9.88 16.91 12.08
CA ASP A 146 8.74 16.01 11.83
C ASP A 146 8.85 14.78 12.76
N ILE A 147 7.74 14.31 13.35
CA ILE A 147 7.74 13.09 14.18
C ILE A 147 7.60 11.82 13.33
N TYR A 148 7.21 11.97 12.06
CA TYR A 148 6.96 10.91 11.10
C TYR A 148 8.15 10.64 10.16
N GLN A 149 9.37 11.15 10.45
CA GLN A 149 10.58 11.17 9.56
C GLN A 149 10.93 9.83 8.90
N ARG A 150 10.24 9.50 7.82
CA ARG A 150 10.34 8.18 7.18
C ARG A 150 10.19 8.28 5.66
N TYR A 151 10.62 9.41 5.08
CA TYR A 151 10.69 9.51 3.63
C TYR A 151 11.36 8.26 3.07
N ASN A 152 10.72 7.62 2.10
CA ASN A 152 11.26 6.42 1.52
C ASN A 152 12.35 6.81 0.53
N VAL A 153 13.59 6.77 1.01
CA VAL A 153 14.79 7.12 0.23
C VAL A 153 14.95 6.29 -1.05
N LYS A 154 14.31 5.11 -1.16
CA LYS A 154 14.32 4.30 -2.39
C LYS A 154 13.47 4.90 -3.51
N LEU A 155 12.60 5.86 -3.19
CA LEU A 155 11.86 6.67 -4.17
C LEU A 155 12.71 7.79 -4.77
N LYS A 156 13.97 7.94 -4.31
CA LYS A 156 14.92 8.96 -4.78
C LYS A 156 14.32 10.37 -4.66
N ASP A 157 13.99 10.99 -5.78
CA ASP A 157 13.51 12.34 -5.94
C ASP A 157 12.01 12.51 -5.69
N GLU A 158 11.20 11.42 -5.74
CA GLU A 158 9.79 11.29 -5.32
C GLU A 158 9.02 10.34 -6.26
N VAL A 159 7.72 10.11 -5.99
CA VAL A 159 6.81 9.50 -6.96
C VAL A 159 6.28 10.59 -7.90
N ASP A 160 6.45 10.41 -9.20
CA ASP A 160 6.25 11.48 -10.19
C ASP A 160 4.77 11.89 -10.33
N VAL A 161 3.83 10.96 -10.11
CA VAL A 161 2.38 11.24 -10.11
C VAL A 161 1.70 10.56 -8.93
N ILE A 162 1.01 11.35 -8.10
CA ILE A 162 0.21 10.85 -6.98
C ILE A 162 -1.20 11.42 -7.08
N LEU A 163 -2.19 10.58 -7.38
CA LEU A 163 -3.59 10.99 -7.55
C LEU A 163 -4.53 10.10 -6.74
N GLY A 164 -5.24 10.71 -5.79
CA GLY A 164 -6.25 10.04 -4.98
C GLY A 164 -6.79 10.95 -3.89
N GLY A 165 -7.52 10.38 -2.94
CA GLY A 165 -7.99 11.08 -1.74
C GLY A 165 -6.96 11.06 -0.60
N GLY A 166 -7.41 11.37 0.61
CA GLY A 166 -6.59 11.25 1.83
C GLY A 166 -5.84 12.53 2.24
N LYS A 167 -6.25 13.70 1.72
CA LYS A 167 -5.64 15.00 2.04
C LYS A 167 -5.42 15.23 3.55
N ARG A 168 -6.32 14.74 4.40
CA ARG A 168 -6.24 14.93 5.86
C ARG A 168 -4.97 14.32 6.48
N GLN A 169 -4.43 13.23 5.92
CA GLN A 169 -3.17 12.62 6.37
C GLN A 169 -1.92 13.49 6.09
N PHE A 170 -2.06 14.49 5.22
CA PHE A 170 -0.99 15.40 4.81
C PHE A 170 -1.11 16.79 5.43
N LEU A 171 -2.07 16.99 6.34
CA LEU A 171 -2.30 18.26 7.01
C LEU A 171 -2.25 18.09 8.54
N PRO A 172 -1.76 19.09 9.29
CA PRO A 172 -1.86 19.13 10.73
C PRO A 172 -3.32 19.35 11.19
N LYS A 173 -3.62 18.96 12.42
CA LYS A 173 -4.97 19.05 13.02
C LYS A 173 -5.54 20.47 13.03
N ASP A 174 -4.72 21.49 13.28
CA ASP A 174 -5.13 22.90 13.25
C ASP A 174 -5.56 23.38 11.85
N LYS A 175 -5.14 22.68 10.79
CA LYS A 175 -5.55 22.90 9.40
C LYS A 175 -6.61 21.89 8.92
N GLY A 176 -7.28 21.21 9.85
CA GLY A 176 -8.36 20.25 9.55
C GLY A 176 -7.87 18.90 9.03
N GLY A 177 -6.61 18.55 9.31
CA GLY A 177 -6.03 17.24 9.03
C GLY A 177 -5.98 16.30 10.24
N GLU A 178 -5.15 15.27 10.13
CA GLU A 178 -4.97 14.21 11.14
C GLU A 178 -3.55 14.16 11.70
N ARG A 179 -2.58 14.90 11.12
CA ARG A 179 -1.22 14.93 11.65
C ARG A 179 -1.18 15.69 12.97
N ILE A 180 -0.36 15.19 13.89
CA ILE A 180 -0.21 15.70 15.27
C ILE A 180 1.09 16.51 15.46
N ASP A 181 1.73 16.91 14.37
CA ASP A 181 2.93 17.76 14.37
C ASP A 181 2.63 19.23 14.70
#